data_AF-A0A5C7H4T0-F1
#
_entry.id   AF-A0A5C7H4T0-F1
#
_cell.length_a   1.000
_cell.length_b   1.000
_cell.length_c   1.000
_cell.angle_alpha   90.00
_cell.angle_beta   90.00
_cell.angle_gamma   90.00
#
_symmetry.space_group_name_H-M   'P 1'
#
loop_
_entity.id
_entity.type
_entity.pdbx_description
1 polymer ?
#
loop_
_entity_poly.entity_id
_entity_poly.type
_entity_poly.pdbx_seq_one_letter_code
_entity_poly.pdbx_strand_id
1 'polypeptide(L)'
;MKLSYGWILFVMFCFSLLPSKLIAGKAACHNPLFGNCYGILHTCPAGCPRLCEIDCRLCKPYCACDRPGAVCQDPRFIGGDGIMFYFHGKKDKDFCLLSDSDIHINGHLIGKRSNKGRDFTWVQAIGILFDSHQLYIGAQKVAKWEDSIDNMLIELNGMRIRVPIGEGQTSWRSQEARLDIQRQTETNNKVRVKVEGLFEIDARVVPITLEESKVHGYDVTEDDCFAHLELNFKFDSQSEMVDGVLGQTYRPNYRSRVKMAAAMPIMGGADKFASSHLFAVDCAVSKFGIIKGGSSREQRSTVMK
;
A
#
# COMPACT_ATOMS: atom_id res chain seq x y z
N MET A 1 -7.59 -16.17 74.56
CA MET A 1 -7.23 -17.38 73.78
C MET A 1 -8.47 -17.90 73.07
N LYS A 2 -8.50 -17.77 71.74
CA LYS A 2 -8.85 -18.80 70.74
C LYS A 2 -9.00 -18.08 69.39
N LEU A 3 -7.87 -18.01 68.68
CA LEU A 3 -7.81 -17.72 67.25
C LEU A 3 -8.49 -18.88 66.50
N SER A 4 -9.36 -18.58 65.55
CA SER A 4 -9.75 -19.53 64.51
C SER A 4 -9.29 -18.97 63.17
N TYR A 5 -8.24 -19.58 62.63
CA TYR A 5 -7.67 -19.28 61.32
C TYR A 5 -8.57 -19.91 60.25
N GLY A 6 -9.32 -19.09 59.52
CA GLY A 6 -9.94 -19.50 58.26
C GLY A 6 -8.88 -19.55 57.17
N TRP A 7 -8.60 -20.74 56.64
CA TRP A 7 -7.65 -20.96 55.56
C TRP A 7 -8.20 -20.41 54.25
N ILE A 8 -7.64 -19.31 53.78
CA ILE A 8 -7.86 -18.80 52.41
C ILE A 8 -7.02 -19.68 51.48
N LEU A 9 -7.68 -20.62 50.80
CA LEU A 9 -7.11 -21.33 49.65
C LEU A 9 -7.16 -20.37 48.44
N PHE A 10 -6.13 -19.54 48.31
CA PHE A 10 -5.88 -18.76 47.10
C PHE A 10 -5.35 -19.73 46.03
N VAL A 11 -6.26 -20.35 45.28
CA VAL A 11 -5.89 -21.12 44.10
C VAL A 11 -5.41 -20.10 43.06
N MET A 12 -4.09 -19.89 43.00
CA MET A 12 -3.42 -19.30 41.86
C MET A 12 -3.65 -20.21 40.65
N PHE A 13 -4.78 -20.01 39.96
CA PHE A 13 -4.96 -20.46 38.59
C PHE A 13 -3.96 -19.67 37.75
N CYS A 14 -2.76 -20.23 37.64
CA CYS A 14 -1.81 -19.85 36.61
C CYS A 14 -2.48 -20.26 35.29
N PHE A 15 -3.35 -19.39 34.77
CA PHE A 15 -3.77 -19.44 33.38
C PHE A 15 -2.50 -19.26 32.56
N SER A 16 -1.85 -20.37 32.23
CA SER A 16 -0.93 -20.43 31.13
C SER A 16 -1.73 -19.96 29.91
N LEU A 17 -1.52 -18.70 29.53
CA LEU A 17 -1.85 -18.20 28.20
C LEU A 17 -1.08 -19.11 27.24
N LEU A 18 -1.72 -20.19 26.79
CA LEU A 18 -1.28 -20.92 25.62
C LEU A 18 -1.25 -19.88 24.50
N PRO A 19 -0.07 -19.52 23.95
CA PRO A 19 -0.05 -18.68 22.78
C PRO A 19 -0.85 -19.44 21.73
N SER A 20 -1.90 -18.81 21.22
CA SER A 20 -2.64 -19.29 20.06
C SER A 20 -1.57 -19.61 19.01
N LYS A 21 -1.31 -20.90 18.73
CA LYS A 21 -0.44 -21.27 17.63
C LYS A 21 -1.15 -20.75 16.39
N LEU A 22 -0.75 -19.57 15.90
CA LEU A 22 -1.16 -19.07 14.61
C LEU A 22 -0.77 -20.15 13.60
N ILE A 23 -1.77 -20.90 13.14
CA ILE A 23 -1.55 -21.90 12.10
C ILE A 23 -1.11 -21.12 10.87
N ALA A 24 0.13 -21.35 10.45
CA ALA A 24 0.65 -20.72 9.26
C ALA A 24 -0.18 -21.17 8.06
N GLY A 25 -0.76 -20.20 7.37
CA GLY A 25 -1.42 -20.37 6.10
C GLY A 25 -0.45 -20.87 5.03
N LYS A 26 -1.03 -21.29 3.90
CA LYS A 26 -0.28 -21.76 2.76
C LYS A 26 -0.68 -20.99 1.52
N ALA A 27 0.28 -20.74 0.64
CA ALA A 27 0.05 -20.15 -0.67
C ALA A 27 0.74 -21.01 -1.74
N ALA A 28 0.26 -20.91 -2.98
CA ALA A 28 0.82 -21.61 -4.13
C ALA A 28 1.06 -20.65 -5.30
N CYS A 29 1.98 -21.03 -6.19
CA CYS A 29 2.09 -20.38 -7.48
C CYS A 29 0.95 -20.83 -8.40
N HIS A 30 0.23 -19.88 -9.00
CA HIS A 30 -0.86 -20.15 -9.95
C HIS A 30 -0.50 -19.80 -11.41
N ASN A 31 0.79 -19.57 -11.71
CA ASN A 31 1.24 -19.32 -13.08
C ASN A 31 1.76 -20.62 -13.73
N PRO A 32 1.06 -21.17 -14.74
CA PRO A 32 1.40 -22.45 -15.35
C PRO A 32 2.74 -22.43 -16.11
N LEU A 33 3.28 -21.26 -16.43
CA LEU A 33 4.62 -21.14 -17.06
C LEU A 33 5.74 -21.65 -16.13
N PHE A 34 5.51 -21.69 -14.82
CA PHE A 34 6.46 -22.17 -13.83
C PHE A 34 6.08 -23.57 -13.35
N GLY A 35 6.04 -24.54 -14.27
CA GLY A 35 5.56 -25.90 -13.99
C GLY A 35 6.19 -26.58 -12.76
N ASN A 36 7.48 -26.33 -12.50
CA ASN A 36 8.18 -26.88 -11.32
C ASN A 36 7.73 -26.28 -9.97
N CYS A 37 6.95 -25.21 -9.99
CA CYS A 37 6.42 -24.53 -8.80
C CYS A 37 4.88 -24.48 -8.77
N TYR A 38 4.25 -24.62 -9.93
CA TYR A 38 2.81 -24.48 -10.11
C TYR A 38 2.03 -25.42 -9.17
N GLY A 39 1.09 -24.86 -8.41
CA GLY A 39 0.25 -25.60 -7.48
C GLY A 39 0.95 -26.14 -6.23
N ILE A 40 2.27 -25.94 -6.07
CA ILE A 40 2.99 -26.38 -4.87
C ILE A 40 2.63 -25.45 -3.70
N LEU A 41 2.14 -26.04 -2.61
CA LEU A 41 1.80 -25.31 -1.39
C LEU A 41 3.04 -25.03 -0.54
N HIS A 42 3.30 -23.75 -0.26
CA HIS A 42 4.36 -23.30 0.64
C HIS A 42 3.79 -22.70 1.92
N THR A 43 4.46 -22.94 3.04
CA THR A 43 4.11 -22.34 4.34
C THR A 43 4.46 -20.85 4.36
N CYS A 44 3.51 -20.00 4.77
CA CYS A 44 3.74 -18.57 4.86
C CYS A 44 4.77 -18.19 5.95
N PRO A 45 5.59 -17.14 5.73
CA PRO A 45 6.45 -16.57 6.76
C PRO A 45 5.66 -16.02 7.94
N ALA A 46 6.29 -15.97 9.12
CA ALA A 46 5.65 -15.44 10.34
C ALA A 46 5.24 -13.96 10.25
N GLY A 47 5.87 -13.17 9.37
CA GLY A 47 5.51 -11.76 9.16
C GLY A 47 4.20 -11.56 8.39
N CYS A 48 3.72 -12.58 7.65
CA CYS A 48 2.48 -12.54 6.90
C CYS A 48 1.83 -13.94 6.89
N PRO A 49 1.47 -14.48 8.06
CA PRO A 49 1.17 -15.90 8.21
C PRO A 49 -0.08 -16.34 7.45
N ARG A 50 -0.93 -15.42 6.99
CA ARG A 50 -2.14 -15.72 6.20
C ARG A 50 -2.20 -15.06 4.82
N LEU A 51 -1.29 -14.14 4.52
CA LEU A 51 -1.37 -13.25 3.35
C LEU A 51 -0.11 -13.28 2.49
N CYS A 52 0.70 -14.33 2.62
CA CYS A 52 1.92 -14.47 1.81
C CYS A 52 1.59 -14.80 0.35
N GLU A 53 2.51 -14.48 -0.53
CA GLU A 53 2.44 -14.78 -1.97
C GLU A 53 3.64 -15.61 -2.39
N ILE A 54 3.53 -16.33 -3.52
CA ILE A 54 4.62 -17.17 -4.02
C ILE A 54 5.33 -16.46 -5.16
N ASP A 55 6.63 -16.28 -5.02
CA ASP A 55 7.47 -15.92 -6.15
C ASP A 55 7.62 -17.17 -7.02
N CYS A 56 6.83 -17.27 -8.10
CA CYS A 56 6.83 -18.45 -8.98
C CYS A 56 8.20 -18.76 -9.58
N ARG A 57 9.06 -17.75 -9.77
CA ARG A 57 10.40 -17.94 -10.33
C ARG A 57 11.36 -18.53 -9.31
N LEU A 58 11.31 -18.06 -8.07
CA LEU A 58 12.16 -18.56 -6.98
C LEU A 58 11.55 -19.77 -6.25
N CYS A 59 10.27 -20.02 -6.46
CA CYS A 59 9.43 -20.95 -5.73
C CYS A 59 9.53 -20.80 -4.21
N LYS A 60 9.41 -19.55 -3.75
CA LYS A 60 9.51 -19.19 -2.33
C LYS A 60 8.36 -18.27 -1.90
N PRO A 61 7.80 -18.49 -0.70
CA PRO A 61 6.79 -17.60 -0.16
C PRO A 61 7.43 -16.29 0.33
N TYR A 62 6.71 -15.18 0.17
CA TYR A 62 7.14 -13.86 0.61
C TYR A 62 5.95 -13.03 1.12
N CYS A 63 6.23 -11.98 1.88
CA CYS A 63 5.23 -11.02 2.33
C CYS A 63 5.16 -9.86 1.33
N ALA A 64 3.97 -9.59 0.76
CA ALA A 64 3.79 -8.52 -0.23
C ALA A 64 4.22 -7.14 0.31
N CYS A 65 4.03 -6.90 1.60
CA CYS A 65 4.39 -5.67 2.29
C CYS A 65 5.89 -5.48 2.59
N ASP A 66 6.73 -6.44 2.20
CA ASP A 66 8.19 -6.40 2.42
C ASP A 66 8.99 -6.23 1.11
N ARG A 67 8.32 -5.87 0.01
CA ARG A 67 8.98 -5.60 -1.29
C ARG A 67 9.09 -4.10 -1.56
N PRO A 68 10.12 -3.66 -2.32
CA PRO A 68 10.20 -2.29 -2.82
C PRO A 68 8.89 -1.85 -3.48
N GLY A 69 8.48 -0.62 -3.19
CA GLY A 69 7.20 -0.06 -3.63
C GLY A 69 6.01 -0.47 -2.77
N ALA A 70 6.18 -1.26 -1.71
CA ALA A 70 5.08 -1.58 -0.80
C ALA A 70 4.68 -0.36 0.06
N VAL A 71 3.37 -0.18 0.25
CA VAL A 71 2.74 0.74 1.20
C VAL A 71 1.63 -0.02 1.92
N CYS A 72 1.86 -0.39 3.18
CA CYS A 72 0.94 -1.21 3.96
C CYS A 72 0.85 -0.67 5.40
N GLN A 73 -0.08 -1.19 6.20
CA GLN A 73 -0.16 -0.89 7.64
C GLN A 73 -0.30 0.64 7.88
N ASP A 74 0.41 1.22 8.88
CA ASP A 74 0.13 2.55 9.44
C ASP A 74 1.04 3.73 9.01
N PRO A 75 1.01 4.14 7.74
CA PRO A 75 1.53 3.38 6.62
C PRO A 75 3.06 3.27 6.66
N ARG A 76 3.51 2.02 6.59
CA ARG A 76 4.88 1.57 6.35
C ARG A 76 5.13 1.51 4.84
N PHE A 77 6.23 2.11 4.42
CA PHE A 77 6.72 2.14 3.05
C PHE A 77 8.01 1.31 2.93
N ILE A 78 8.21 0.68 1.79
CA ILE A 78 9.52 0.17 1.36
C ILE A 78 9.93 0.96 0.12
N GLY A 79 11.01 1.74 0.23
CA GLY A 79 11.53 2.54 -0.88
C GLY A 79 11.99 1.69 -2.07
N GLY A 80 12.17 2.34 -3.23
CA GLY A 80 12.81 1.73 -4.41
C GLY A 80 14.24 1.27 -4.12
N ASP A 81 14.91 1.88 -3.14
CA ASP A 81 16.20 1.47 -2.59
C ASP A 81 16.12 0.28 -1.61
N GLY A 82 14.93 -0.25 -1.35
CA GLY A 82 14.67 -1.34 -0.42
C GLY A 82 14.64 -0.93 1.06
N ILE A 83 14.79 0.36 1.37
CA ILE A 83 14.79 0.85 2.76
C ILE A 83 13.36 1.00 3.26
N MET A 84 13.09 0.41 4.43
CA MET A 84 11.82 0.58 5.14
C MET A 84 11.77 1.92 5.87
N PHE A 85 10.64 2.62 5.77
CA PHE A 85 10.34 3.82 6.56
C PHE A 85 8.83 4.01 6.76
N TYR A 86 8.45 4.84 7.72
CA TYR A 86 7.07 5.24 7.96
C TYR A 86 6.83 6.66 7.48
N PHE A 87 5.66 6.91 6.90
CA PHE A 87 5.18 8.26 6.60
C PHE A 87 3.76 8.42 7.14
N HIS A 88 3.63 9.03 8.31
CA HIS A 88 2.32 9.11 8.97
C HIS A 88 1.41 10.21 8.41
N GLY A 89 1.92 11.17 7.64
CA GLY A 89 1.11 12.26 7.09
C GLY A 89 0.23 12.95 8.15
N LYS A 90 -1.02 13.23 7.78
CA LYS A 90 -2.09 13.74 8.65
C LYS A 90 -3.41 13.07 8.25
N LYS A 91 -4.30 12.87 9.22
CA LYS A 91 -5.65 12.34 8.99
C LYS A 91 -6.45 13.26 8.05
N ASP A 92 -7.24 12.65 7.17
CA ASP A 92 -8.16 13.27 6.21
C ASP A 92 -7.45 14.29 5.30
N LYS A 93 -6.26 13.91 4.82
CA LYS A 93 -5.40 14.71 3.94
C LYS A 93 -4.80 13.87 2.83
N ASP A 94 -4.53 14.54 1.71
CA ASP A 94 -3.94 13.94 0.52
C ASP A 94 -2.43 14.26 0.44
N PHE A 95 -1.65 13.26 0.05
CA PHE A 95 -0.19 13.38 -0.06
C PHE A 95 0.33 12.77 -1.36
N CYS A 96 1.27 13.45 -2.00
CA CYS A 96 1.97 12.98 -3.18
C CYS A 96 2.94 11.85 -2.83
N LEU A 97 2.55 10.64 -3.20
CA LEU A 97 3.34 9.43 -3.02
C LEU A 97 4.43 9.33 -4.08
N LEU A 98 4.09 9.64 -5.34
CA LEU A 98 5.02 9.65 -6.45
C LEU A 98 4.61 10.73 -7.46
N SER A 99 5.58 11.46 -7.99
CA SER A 99 5.38 12.30 -9.17
C SER A 99 6.60 12.23 -10.08
N ASP A 100 6.32 11.95 -11.35
CA ASP A 100 7.24 12.04 -12.47
C ASP A 100 6.55 12.78 -13.64
N SER A 101 7.21 12.94 -14.78
CA SER A 101 6.70 13.69 -15.93
C SER A 101 5.40 13.14 -16.52
N ASP A 102 5.20 11.82 -16.45
CA ASP A 102 4.15 11.04 -17.10
C ASP A 102 3.18 10.36 -16.10
N ILE A 103 3.49 10.42 -14.80
CA ILE A 103 2.67 9.83 -13.75
C ILE A 103 2.67 10.69 -12.48
N HIS A 104 1.50 10.83 -11.86
CA HIS A 104 1.33 11.45 -10.56
C HIS A 104 0.41 10.60 -9.70
N ILE A 105 0.83 10.30 -8.47
CA ILE A 105 0.08 9.47 -7.53
C ILE A 105 -0.03 10.22 -6.21
N ASN A 106 -1.26 10.51 -5.80
CA ASN A 106 -1.57 10.92 -4.44
C ASN A 106 -2.24 9.79 -3.67
N GLY A 107 -2.04 9.77 -2.35
CA GLY A 107 -2.78 8.93 -1.42
C GLY A 107 -3.60 9.76 -0.45
N HIS A 108 -4.86 9.39 -0.27
CA HIS A 108 -5.73 9.91 0.78
C HIS A 108 -5.50 9.13 2.07
N LEU A 109 -5.05 9.81 3.11
CA LEU A 109 -4.83 9.20 4.41
C LEU A 109 -6.05 9.41 5.31
N ILE A 110 -6.68 8.32 5.74
CA ILE A 110 -7.62 8.33 6.86
C ILE A 110 -6.86 8.15 8.17
N GLY A 111 -7.53 8.35 9.30
CA GLY A 111 -6.88 8.10 10.58
C GLY A 111 -7.79 8.11 11.79
N LYS A 112 -7.19 7.71 12.91
CA LYS A 112 -7.80 7.70 14.24
C LYS A 112 -6.92 8.44 15.23
N ARG A 113 -7.54 9.28 16.05
CA ARG A 113 -6.85 10.05 17.09
C ARG A 113 -6.30 9.08 18.14
N SER A 114 -5.00 9.14 18.41
CA SER A 114 -4.43 8.42 19.55
C SER A 114 -4.41 9.30 20.80
N ASN A 115 -4.57 8.66 21.96
CA ASN A 115 -4.30 9.28 23.27
C ASN A 115 -2.81 9.59 23.48
N LYS A 116 -1.92 9.08 22.60
CA LYS A 116 -0.46 9.29 22.65
C LYS A 116 0.02 10.51 21.85
N GLY A 117 -0.88 11.40 21.45
CA GLY A 117 -0.55 12.70 20.86
C GLY A 117 -0.22 12.72 19.36
N ARG A 118 -0.34 11.58 18.66
CA ARG A 118 -0.27 11.50 17.18
C ARG A 118 -1.46 10.72 16.62
N ASP A 119 -1.91 11.05 15.42
CA ASP A 119 -2.94 10.24 14.76
C ASP A 119 -2.29 8.97 14.18
N PHE A 120 -2.98 7.85 14.28
CA PHE A 120 -2.68 6.70 13.43
C PHE A 120 -3.33 6.94 12.08
N THR A 121 -2.64 6.61 10.99
CA THR A 121 -3.12 6.85 9.64
C THR A 121 -2.94 5.63 8.75
N TRP A 122 -3.78 5.54 7.74
CA TRP A 122 -3.76 4.48 6.73
C TRP A 122 -4.14 5.05 5.38
N VAL A 123 -3.65 4.45 4.29
CA VAL A 123 -4.03 4.86 2.93
C VAL A 123 -5.43 4.32 2.63
N GLN A 124 -6.43 5.19 2.52
CA GLN A 124 -7.78 4.76 2.14
C GLN A 124 -7.95 4.68 0.63
N ALA A 125 -7.38 5.62 -0.09
CA ALA A 125 -7.53 5.74 -1.52
C ALA A 125 -6.26 6.27 -2.17
N ILE A 126 -6.09 5.99 -3.46
CA ILE A 126 -5.09 6.61 -4.31
C ILE A 126 -5.76 7.20 -5.54
N GLY A 127 -5.26 8.36 -5.97
CA GLY A 127 -5.57 8.97 -7.25
C GLY A 127 -4.31 8.94 -8.10
N ILE A 128 -4.45 8.41 -9.31
CA ILE A 128 -3.36 8.25 -10.26
C ILE A 128 -3.71 9.07 -11.50
N LEU A 129 -2.86 10.03 -11.84
CA LEU A 129 -2.90 10.76 -13.10
C LEU A 129 -1.81 10.22 -14.02
N PHE A 130 -2.18 9.90 -15.25
CA PHE A 130 -1.28 9.46 -16.32
C PHE A 130 -1.92 9.81 -17.66
N ASP A 131 -1.11 10.19 -18.65
CA ASP A 131 -1.60 10.76 -19.92
C ASP A 131 -2.66 11.86 -19.66
N SER A 132 -3.90 11.65 -20.09
CA SER A 132 -5.07 12.50 -19.87
C SER A 132 -6.11 11.84 -18.94
N HIS A 133 -5.73 10.79 -18.23
CA HIS A 133 -6.64 9.95 -17.43
C HIS A 133 -6.43 10.14 -15.93
N GLN A 134 -7.54 9.95 -15.20
CA GLN A 134 -7.58 9.91 -13.74
C GLN A 134 -8.12 8.56 -13.31
N LEU A 135 -7.33 7.79 -12.56
CA LEU A 135 -7.73 6.52 -11.99
C LEU A 135 -7.83 6.64 -10.46
N TYR A 136 -9.02 6.36 -9.94
CA TYR A 136 -9.30 6.23 -8.52
C TYR A 136 -9.26 4.75 -8.12
N ILE A 137 -8.61 4.45 -6.99
CA ILE A 137 -8.73 3.15 -6.31
C ILE A 137 -8.88 3.44 -4.82
N GLY A 138 -9.93 2.92 -4.19
CA GLY A 138 -10.20 3.18 -2.77
C GLY A 138 -10.86 2.03 -2.02
N ALA A 139 -10.64 2.01 -0.71
CA ALA A 139 -11.35 1.18 0.24
C ALA A 139 -12.66 1.86 0.67
N GLN A 140 -13.78 1.14 0.51
CA GLN A 140 -15.07 1.55 1.03
C GLN A 140 -15.07 1.49 2.55
N LYS A 141 -15.74 2.44 3.21
CA LYS A 141 -15.96 2.39 4.66
C LYS A 141 -16.93 1.24 4.94
N VAL A 142 -16.56 0.36 5.85
CA VAL A 142 -17.37 -0.80 6.23
C VAL A 142 -17.60 -0.78 7.74
N ALA A 143 -18.85 -1.03 8.15
CA ALA A 143 -19.14 -1.18 9.57
C ALA A 143 -18.55 -2.49 10.11
N LYS A 144 -18.72 -3.58 9.35
CA LYS A 144 -18.21 -4.91 9.67
C LYS A 144 -17.50 -5.51 8.45
N TRP A 145 -16.36 -6.15 8.66
CA TRP A 145 -15.61 -6.81 7.60
C TRP A 145 -16.17 -8.19 7.24
N GLU A 146 -16.36 -8.43 5.95
CA GLU A 146 -16.69 -9.74 5.39
C GLU A 146 -15.82 -10.00 4.14
N ASP A 147 -15.03 -11.07 4.17
CA ASP A 147 -14.07 -11.39 3.10
C ASP A 147 -14.73 -11.62 1.72
N SER A 148 -16.00 -12.04 1.71
CA SER A 148 -16.79 -12.31 0.51
C SER A 148 -17.36 -11.05 -0.14
N ILE A 149 -17.27 -9.88 0.50
CA ILE A 149 -17.80 -8.62 -0.05
C ILE A 149 -16.66 -7.85 -0.73
N ASP A 150 -16.91 -7.33 -1.94
CA ASP A 150 -15.99 -6.42 -2.62
C ASP A 150 -16.10 -5.01 -2.01
N ASN A 151 -15.13 -4.67 -1.18
CA ASN A 151 -15.01 -3.39 -0.51
C ASN A 151 -14.14 -2.41 -1.29
N MET A 152 -13.82 -2.70 -2.56
CA MET A 152 -13.03 -1.82 -3.41
C MET A 152 -13.95 -0.94 -4.29
N LEU A 153 -13.56 0.32 -4.46
CA LEU A 153 -14.12 1.22 -5.46
C LEU A 153 -13.03 1.61 -6.44
N ILE A 154 -13.30 1.42 -7.74
CA ILE A 154 -12.40 1.77 -8.84
C ILE A 154 -13.17 2.65 -9.81
N GLU A 155 -12.58 3.78 -10.21
CA GLU A 155 -13.17 4.69 -11.19
C GLU A 155 -12.11 5.17 -12.17
N LEU A 156 -12.45 5.21 -13.46
CA LEU A 156 -11.63 5.84 -14.50
C LEU A 156 -12.37 7.07 -15.03
N ASN A 157 -11.76 8.24 -14.90
CA ASN A 157 -12.31 9.54 -15.29
C ASN A 157 -13.70 9.78 -14.65
N GLY A 158 -13.85 9.40 -13.38
CA GLY A 158 -15.11 9.49 -12.62
C GLY A 158 -16.17 8.44 -12.98
N MET A 159 -15.88 7.52 -13.92
CA MET A 159 -16.79 6.42 -14.26
C MET A 159 -16.40 5.16 -13.50
N ARG A 160 -17.34 4.61 -12.73
CA ARG A 160 -17.14 3.39 -11.95
C ARG A 160 -16.85 2.18 -12.83
N ILE A 161 -15.77 1.47 -12.51
CA ILE A 161 -15.40 0.20 -13.12
C ILE A 161 -15.91 -0.95 -12.25
N ARG A 162 -16.51 -1.96 -12.88
CA ARG A 162 -16.85 -3.23 -12.24
C ARG A 162 -15.92 -4.32 -12.75
N VAL A 163 -14.93 -4.68 -11.94
CA VAL A 163 -14.03 -5.80 -12.25
C VAL A 163 -14.72 -7.09 -11.79
N PRO A 164 -14.95 -8.07 -12.69
CA PRO A 164 -15.69 -9.27 -12.34
C PRO A 164 -15.04 -10.08 -11.21
N ILE A 165 -15.86 -10.86 -10.51
CA ILE A 165 -15.49 -11.73 -9.39
C ILE A 165 -15.92 -13.15 -9.74
N GLY A 166 -15.08 -14.14 -9.41
CA GLY A 166 -15.37 -15.56 -9.62
C GLY A 166 -14.55 -16.23 -10.73
N GLU A 167 -14.85 -17.49 -11.02
CA GLU A 167 -14.19 -18.28 -12.07
C GLU A 167 -14.68 -17.81 -13.46
N GLY A 168 -13.77 -17.25 -14.28
CA GLY A 168 -14.10 -16.72 -15.61
C GLY A 168 -13.28 -15.49 -16.02
N GLN A 169 -13.91 -14.55 -16.72
CA GLN A 169 -13.27 -13.29 -17.13
C GLN A 169 -13.06 -12.39 -15.92
N THR A 170 -11.91 -12.48 -15.25
CA THR A 170 -11.56 -11.70 -14.06
C THR A 170 -10.94 -10.33 -14.37
N SER A 171 -10.92 -9.93 -15.65
CA SER A 171 -10.26 -8.70 -16.08
C SER A 171 -11.19 -7.71 -16.77
N TRP A 172 -10.89 -6.43 -16.55
CA TRP A 172 -11.44 -5.29 -17.24
C TRP A 172 -10.30 -4.57 -17.97
N ARG A 173 -10.57 -4.07 -19.19
CA ARG A 173 -9.55 -3.44 -20.04
C ARG A 173 -10.08 -2.17 -20.70
N SER A 174 -9.20 -1.18 -20.83
CA SER A 174 -9.38 -0.03 -21.72
C SER A 174 -8.17 0.10 -22.64
N GLN A 175 -8.42 0.01 -23.96
CA GLN A 175 -7.37 0.21 -24.96
C GLN A 175 -6.92 1.67 -25.01
N GLU A 176 -7.86 2.61 -24.90
CA GLU A 176 -7.60 4.05 -24.89
C GLU A 176 -6.64 4.44 -23.77
N ALA A 177 -6.91 3.96 -22.54
CA ALA A 177 -6.08 4.23 -21.38
C ALA A 177 -4.90 3.26 -21.22
N ARG A 178 -4.73 2.29 -22.13
CA ARG A 178 -3.76 1.19 -22.00
C ARG A 178 -3.80 0.51 -20.61
N LEU A 179 -5.00 0.43 -20.04
CA LEU A 179 -5.26 0.04 -18.66
C LEU A 179 -5.86 -1.37 -18.62
N ASP A 180 -5.19 -2.28 -17.90
CA ASP A 180 -5.68 -3.62 -17.57
C ASP A 180 -5.89 -3.69 -16.05
N ILE A 181 -7.05 -4.18 -15.63
CA ILE A 181 -7.36 -4.42 -14.22
C ILE A 181 -7.82 -5.86 -14.07
N GLN A 182 -7.11 -6.64 -13.27
CA GLN A 182 -7.39 -8.05 -13.04
C GLN A 182 -7.66 -8.33 -11.56
N ARG A 183 -8.85 -8.88 -11.27
CA ARG A 183 -9.17 -9.41 -9.94
C ARG A 183 -8.30 -10.64 -9.65
N GLN A 184 -7.66 -10.65 -8.49
CA GLN A 184 -6.84 -11.78 -8.05
C GLN A 184 -7.74 -12.81 -7.36
N THR A 185 -7.57 -14.09 -7.68
CA THR A 185 -8.56 -15.15 -7.33
C THR A 185 -8.56 -15.54 -5.86
N GLU A 186 -7.58 -15.10 -5.08
CA GLU A 186 -7.47 -15.44 -3.66
C GLU A 186 -8.45 -14.66 -2.77
N THR A 187 -9.02 -13.56 -3.27
CA THR A 187 -9.96 -12.71 -2.52
C THR A 187 -10.75 -11.77 -3.44
N ASN A 188 -11.95 -11.37 -3.01
CA ASN A 188 -12.73 -10.35 -3.72
C ASN A 188 -12.12 -8.95 -3.60
N ASN A 189 -11.19 -8.74 -2.67
CA ASN A 189 -10.65 -7.44 -2.30
C ASN A 189 -9.24 -7.15 -2.84
N LYS A 190 -8.72 -7.94 -3.80
CA LYS A 190 -7.41 -7.70 -4.42
C LYS A 190 -7.53 -7.57 -5.93
N VAL A 191 -6.93 -6.51 -6.49
CA VAL A 191 -6.77 -6.33 -7.93
C VAL A 191 -5.30 -6.07 -8.27
N ARG A 192 -4.91 -6.50 -9.46
CA ARG A 192 -3.71 -6.04 -10.14
C ARG A 192 -4.13 -5.03 -11.19
N VAL A 193 -3.53 -3.85 -11.16
CA VAL A 193 -3.79 -2.74 -12.09
C VAL A 193 -2.51 -2.49 -12.85
N LYS A 194 -2.58 -2.46 -14.19
CA LYS A 194 -1.42 -2.25 -15.03
C LYS A 194 -1.72 -1.23 -16.12
N VAL A 195 -0.83 -0.25 -16.25
CA VAL A 195 -0.76 0.62 -17.43
C VAL A 195 0.54 0.31 -18.16
N GLU A 196 0.43 -0.20 -19.38
CA GLU A 196 1.59 -0.69 -20.15
C GLU A 196 2.64 0.42 -20.34
N GLY A 197 3.88 0.13 -19.94
CA GLY A 197 5.02 1.04 -20.07
C GLY A 197 5.13 2.07 -18.95
N LEU A 198 4.19 2.10 -17.99
CA LEU A 198 4.21 3.04 -16.86
C LEU A 198 4.34 2.31 -15.53
N PHE A 199 3.35 1.50 -15.16
CA PHE A 199 3.30 0.89 -13.83
C PHE A 199 2.41 -0.35 -13.75
N GLU A 200 2.63 -1.11 -12.68
CA GLU A 200 1.77 -2.16 -12.14
C GLU A 200 1.56 -1.90 -10.64
N ILE A 201 0.33 -2.09 -10.17
CA ILE A 201 -0.06 -1.96 -8.76
C ILE A 201 -0.85 -3.19 -8.36
N ASP A 202 -0.37 -3.92 -7.35
CA ASP A 202 -1.23 -4.83 -6.60
C ASP A 202 -1.88 -4.03 -5.46
N ALA A 203 -3.19 -3.84 -5.53
CA ALA A 203 -3.97 -3.14 -4.51
C ALA A 203 -4.90 -4.14 -3.80
N ARG A 204 -4.83 -4.17 -2.47
CA ARG A 204 -5.68 -5.01 -1.63
C ARG A 204 -6.38 -4.15 -0.58
N VAL A 205 -7.70 -4.30 -0.46
CA VAL A 205 -8.44 -3.75 0.69
C VAL A 205 -8.36 -4.73 1.84
N VAL A 206 -7.95 -4.26 3.01
CA VAL A 206 -7.85 -5.05 4.25
C VAL A 206 -8.53 -4.31 5.41
N PRO A 207 -9.09 -5.01 6.40
CA PRO A 207 -9.57 -4.40 7.63
C PRO A 207 -8.41 -4.21 8.62
N ILE A 208 -8.49 -3.19 9.47
CA ILE A 208 -7.73 -3.21 10.73
C ILE A 208 -8.34 -4.29 11.63
N THR A 209 -7.52 -5.29 11.98
CA THR A 209 -7.98 -6.39 12.84
C THR A 209 -7.94 -6.00 14.32
N LEU A 210 -8.74 -6.67 15.16
CA LEU A 210 -8.66 -6.50 16.62
C LEU A 210 -7.29 -6.92 17.17
N GLU A 211 -6.64 -7.91 16.57
CA GLU A 211 -5.30 -8.36 16.95
C GLU A 211 -4.27 -7.26 16.70
N GLU A 212 -4.27 -6.70 15.49
CA GLU A 212 -3.43 -5.56 15.13
C GLU A 212 -3.71 -4.35 16.03
N SER A 213 -4.98 -3.99 16.22
CA SER A 213 -5.40 -2.90 17.10
C SER A 213 -4.89 -3.07 18.54
N LYS A 214 -4.92 -4.30 19.08
CA LYS A 214 -4.37 -4.60 20.43
C LYS A 214 -2.86 -4.45 20.49
N VAL A 215 -2.13 -4.93 19.48
CA VAL A 215 -0.66 -4.87 19.44
C VAL A 215 -0.17 -3.43 19.32
N HIS A 216 -0.83 -2.63 18.48
CA HIS A 216 -0.41 -1.26 18.18
C HIS A 216 -1.11 -0.19 19.05
N GLY A 217 -2.17 -0.58 19.76
CA GLY A 217 -2.97 0.32 20.59
C GLY A 217 -3.77 1.33 19.77
N TYR A 218 -4.39 0.88 18.67
CA TYR A 218 -5.22 1.72 17.80
C TYR A 218 -6.60 2.02 18.39
N ASP A 219 -7.06 1.22 19.35
CA ASP A 219 -8.40 1.29 19.94
C ASP A 219 -9.52 1.22 18.88
N VAL A 220 -9.30 0.44 17.81
CA VAL A 220 -10.30 0.11 16.78
C VAL A 220 -11.20 -1.01 17.31
N THR A 221 -12.51 -0.83 17.13
CA THR A 221 -13.59 -1.74 17.55
C THR A 221 -14.24 -2.38 16.33
N GLU A 222 -15.01 -3.46 16.54
CA GLU A 222 -15.72 -4.15 15.44
C GLU A 222 -16.76 -3.28 14.74
N ASP A 223 -17.29 -2.24 15.39
CA ASP A 223 -18.31 -1.33 14.83
C ASP A 223 -17.72 -0.17 13.97
N ASP A 224 -16.39 -0.10 13.84
CA ASP A 224 -15.66 0.94 13.11
C ASP A 224 -14.47 0.29 12.37
N CYS A 225 -14.77 -0.71 11.53
CA CYS A 225 -13.76 -1.37 10.71
C CYS A 225 -13.19 -0.39 9.67
N PHE A 226 -12.09 0.27 10.03
CA PHE A 226 -11.25 1.02 9.10
C PHE A 226 -10.67 0.07 8.07
N ALA A 227 -11.36 -0.11 6.94
CA ALA A 227 -10.78 -0.74 5.78
C ALA A 227 -9.82 0.25 5.10
N HIS A 228 -8.66 -0.23 4.71
CA HIS A 228 -7.64 0.56 4.03
C HIS A 228 -6.98 -0.25 2.92
N LEU A 229 -6.13 0.41 2.14
CA LEU A 229 -5.35 -0.18 1.09
C LEU A 229 -3.98 -0.66 1.61
N GLU A 230 -3.62 -1.87 1.24
CA GLU A 230 -2.25 -2.32 1.07
C GLU A 230 -1.92 -2.25 -0.42
N LEU A 231 -0.80 -1.62 -0.75
CA LEU A 231 -0.38 -1.34 -2.11
C LEU A 231 1.02 -1.92 -2.35
N ASN A 232 1.25 -2.46 -3.53
CA ASN A 232 2.58 -2.79 -4.01
C ASN A 232 2.78 -2.16 -5.39
N PHE A 233 3.58 -1.11 -5.44
CA PHE A 233 3.91 -0.40 -6.67
C PHE A 233 5.12 -1.01 -7.35
N LYS A 234 4.97 -1.31 -8.65
CA LYS A 234 6.08 -1.59 -9.54
C LYS A 234 6.00 -0.62 -10.70
N PHE A 235 7.04 0.18 -10.87
CA PHE A 235 7.08 1.19 -11.91
C PHE A 235 8.05 0.73 -13.02
N ASP A 236 7.67 0.87 -14.29
CA ASP A 236 8.42 0.32 -15.43
C ASP A 236 9.65 1.17 -15.78
N SER A 237 9.50 2.50 -15.81
CA SER A 237 10.62 3.44 -15.97
C SER A 237 10.36 4.76 -15.23
N GLN A 238 11.36 5.29 -14.53
CA GLN A 238 11.26 6.55 -13.78
C GLN A 238 12.41 7.43 -14.22
N SER A 239 12.15 8.71 -14.36
CA SER A 239 13.17 9.71 -14.63
C SER A 239 14.02 9.95 -13.39
N GLU A 240 15.19 10.56 -13.59
CA GLU A 240 16.03 11.01 -12.48
C GLU A 240 15.38 12.13 -11.65
N MET A 241 14.29 12.73 -12.15
CA MET A 241 13.57 13.80 -11.49
C MET A 241 12.46 13.31 -10.57
N VAL A 242 12.10 12.01 -10.62
CA VAL A 242 11.01 11.43 -9.82
C VAL A 242 11.10 11.84 -8.35
N ASP A 243 10.00 12.30 -7.78
CA ASP A 243 9.92 12.76 -6.39
C ASP A 243 8.58 12.31 -5.78
N GLY A 244 8.24 12.80 -4.58
CA GLY A 244 7.14 12.26 -3.77
C GLY A 244 7.67 11.43 -2.60
N VAL A 245 6.78 11.07 -1.67
CA VAL A 245 7.14 10.31 -0.45
C VAL A 245 7.91 9.03 -0.81
N LEU A 246 7.32 8.22 -1.68
CA LEU A 246 7.90 6.99 -2.21
C LEU A 246 8.78 7.29 -3.42
N GLY A 247 8.31 8.12 -4.37
CA GLY A 247 8.99 8.34 -5.64
C GLY A 247 10.43 8.82 -5.50
N GLN A 248 10.73 9.69 -4.53
CA GLN A 248 12.10 10.19 -4.33
C GLN A 248 13.14 9.09 -4.07
N THR A 249 12.71 7.93 -3.57
CA THR A 249 13.57 6.78 -3.25
C THR A 249 14.00 5.98 -4.48
N TYR A 250 13.37 6.21 -5.64
CA TYR A 250 13.72 5.59 -6.91
C TYR A 250 14.82 6.35 -7.67
N ARG A 251 15.23 7.54 -7.20
CA ARG A 251 16.30 8.29 -7.85
C ARG A 251 17.66 7.61 -7.65
N PRO A 252 18.51 7.49 -8.69
CA PRO A 252 19.82 6.85 -8.59
C PRO A 252 20.73 7.41 -7.49
N ASN A 253 20.64 8.72 -7.24
CA ASN A 253 21.47 9.44 -6.25
C ASN A 253 20.72 9.74 -4.94
N TYR A 254 19.55 9.12 -4.72
CA TYR A 254 18.83 9.30 -3.47
C TYR A 254 19.67 8.77 -2.31
N ARG A 255 19.70 9.56 -1.22
CA ARG A 255 20.29 9.14 0.05
C ARG A 255 19.23 9.27 1.11
N SER A 256 18.87 8.13 1.69
CA SER A 256 17.86 8.10 2.74
C SER A 256 18.28 8.96 3.93
N ARG A 257 17.38 9.82 4.37
CA ARG A 257 17.56 10.71 5.53
C ARG A 257 16.90 10.14 6.80
N VAL A 258 16.24 8.99 6.69
CA VAL A 258 15.60 8.36 7.84
C VAL A 258 16.66 7.79 8.78
N LYS A 259 16.37 7.79 10.08
CA LYS A 259 17.29 7.24 11.08
C LYS A 259 17.20 5.71 11.07
N MET A 260 18.07 5.06 10.30
CA MET A 260 18.06 3.60 10.11
C MET A 260 18.20 2.80 11.42
N ALA A 261 18.87 3.36 12.43
CA ALA A 261 18.99 2.72 13.75
C ALA A 261 17.71 2.81 14.61
N ALA A 262 16.73 3.61 14.21
CA ALA A 262 15.46 3.68 14.91
C ALA A 262 14.60 2.45 14.57
N ALA A 263 13.90 1.90 15.57
CA ALA A 263 12.95 0.80 15.34
C ALA A 263 11.82 1.18 14.36
N MET A 264 11.47 2.46 14.31
CA MET A 264 10.54 3.04 13.35
C MET A 264 11.19 4.26 12.68
N PRO A 265 11.93 4.08 11.56
CA PRO A 265 12.49 5.19 10.81
C PRO A 265 11.37 6.00 10.16
N ILE A 266 11.23 7.28 10.51
CA ILE A 266 10.16 8.14 9.98
C ILE A 266 10.70 9.06 8.89
N MET A 267 9.98 9.13 7.77
CA MET A 267 10.15 10.14 6.74
C MET A 267 9.33 11.37 7.10
N GLY A 268 10.02 12.45 7.48
CA GLY A 268 9.39 13.73 7.79
C GLY A 268 9.06 14.56 6.56
N GLY A 269 8.60 15.79 6.78
CA GLY A 269 8.31 16.75 5.72
C GLY A 269 6.94 16.58 5.08
N ALA A 270 5.92 16.17 5.84
CA ALA A 270 4.56 15.99 5.34
C ALA A 270 4.04 17.20 4.54
N ASP A 271 4.35 18.43 4.96
CA ASP A 271 3.92 19.64 4.24
C ASP A 271 4.55 19.78 2.83
N LYS A 272 5.73 19.19 2.58
CA LYS A 272 6.37 19.12 1.24
C LYS A 272 5.56 18.26 0.27
N PHE A 273 4.87 17.24 0.80
CA PHE A 273 4.13 16.25 0.02
C PHE A 273 2.62 16.52 0.02
N ALA A 274 2.14 17.49 0.78
CA ALA A 274 0.72 17.81 0.85
C ALA A 274 0.18 18.19 -0.53
N SER A 275 -0.97 17.62 -0.88
CA SER A 275 -1.75 17.94 -2.07
C SER A 275 -3.10 18.50 -1.64
N SER A 276 -3.69 19.40 -2.44
CA SER A 276 -5.00 19.98 -2.08
C SER A 276 -6.15 18.97 -2.16
N HIS A 277 -6.05 17.99 -3.05
CA HIS A 277 -7.00 16.91 -3.21
C HIS A 277 -6.36 15.73 -3.97
N LEU A 278 -7.05 14.59 -4.01
CA LEU A 278 -6.54 13.34 -4.56
C LEU A 278 -6.06 13.43 -6.03
N PHE A 279 -6.65 14.30 -6.85
CA PHE A 279 -6.25 14.49 -8.25
C PHE A 279 -5.49 15.80 -8.52
N ALA A 280 -5.11 16.54 -7.47
CA ALA A 280 -4.26 17.72 -7.64
C ALA A 280 -2.81 17.33 -7.98
N VAL A 281 -2.13 18.23 -8.67
CA VAL A 281 -0.69 18.12 -8.98
C VAL A 281 0.11 19.26 -8.35
N ASP A 282 -0.42 19.83 -7.26
CA ASP A 282 0.04 21.08 -6.64
C ASP A 282 1.00 20.89 -5.45
N CYS A 283 1.38 19.65 -5.15
CA CYS A 283 2.38 19.39 -4.13
C CYS A 283 3.73 20.03 -4.52
N ALA A 284 4.52 20.45 -3.52
CA ALA A 284 5.77 21.19 -3.75
C ALA A 284 6.83 20.39 -4.54
N VAL A 285 6.64 19.07 -4.66
CA VAL A 285 7.56 18.15 -5.34
C VAL A 285 7.06 17.69 -6.70
N SER A 286 5.89 18.15 -7.12
CA SER A 286 5.27 17.71 -8.37
C SER A 286 6.22 17.88 -9.56
N LYS A 287 6.30 16.83 -10.37
CA LYS A 287 7.04 16.76 -11.64
C LYS A 287 6.12 16.51 -12.83
N PHE A 288 4.83 16.35 -12.58
CA PHE A 288 3.85 15.97 -13.58
C PHE A 288 3.74 17.02 -14.68
N GLY A 289 3.82 16.56 -15.94
CA GLY A 289 3.78 17.43 -17.11
C GLY A 289 5.06 18.25 -17.36
N ILE A 290 6.09 18.16 -16.51
CA ILE A 290 7.38 18.80 -16.79
C ILE A 290 8.10 17.98 -17.86
N ILE A 291 8.11 18.48 -19.10
CA ILE A 291 8.76 17.83 -20.24
C ILE A 291 10.25 17.61 -19.92
N LYS A 292 10.75 16.39 -20.13
CA LYS A 292 12.19 16.06 -20.06
C LYS A 292 12.96 17.08 -20.88
N GLY A 293 13.79 17.89 -20.23
CA GLY A 293 14.45 19.05 -20.84
C GLY A 293 15.08 18.71 -22.18
N GLY A 294 14.48 19.23 -23.26
CA GLY A 294 15.17 19.42 -24.52
C GLY A 294 16.31 20.39 -24.28
N SER A 295 17.52 19.98 -24.65
CA SER A 295 18.67 20.88 -24.78
C SER A 295 18.22 22.15 -25.49
N SER A 296 18.30 23.28 -24.79
CA SER A 296 18.14 24.60 -25.37
C SER A 296 19.25 24.79 -26.41
N ARG A 297 18.96 24.47 -27.68
CA ARG A 297 19.75 24.99 -28.79
C ARG A 297 19.45 26.48 -28.87
N GLU A 298 20.38 27.25 -28.35
CA GLU A 298 20.52 28.68 -28.55
C GLU A 298 20.38 28.99 -30.05
N GLN A 299 19.26 29.62 -30.41
CA GLN A 299 18.99 30.04 -31.76
C GLN A 299 19.84 31.29 -32.02
N ARG A 300 21.08 31.08 -32.46
CA ARG A 300 21.96 32.16 -32.91
C ARG A 300 21.34 32.78 -34.16
N SER A 301 20.73 33.94 -33.99
CA SER A 301 20.24 34.79 -35.07
C SER A 301 21.43 35.18 -35.96
N THR A 302 21.44 34.65 -37.18
CA THR A 302 22.28 35.17 -38.26
C THR A 302 21.56 36.36 -38.87
N VAL A 303 21.94 37.57 -38.45
CA VAL A 303 21.57 38.79 -39.18
C VAL A 303 22.58 38.96 -40.32
N MET A 304 22.05 38.87 -41.52
CA MET A 304 22.70 39.17 -42.79
C MET A 304 22.84 40.69 -42.92
N LYS A 305 24.08 41.18 -43.03
CA LYS A 305 24.47 42.43 -43.69
C LYS A 305 25.86 42.24 -44.28
#